data_AF-A0A0M4TVV1-F1
#
_entry.id   AF-A0A0M4TVV1-F1
#
_cell.length_a   1.000
_cell.length_b   1.000
_cell.length_c   1.000
_cell.angle_alpha   90.00
_cell.angle_beta   90.00
_cell.angle_gamma   90.00
#
_symmetry.space_group_name_H-M   'P 1'
#
loop_
_entity.id
_entity.type
_entity.pdbx_description
1 polymer ?
#
loop_
_entity_poly.entity_id
_entity_poly.type
_entity_poly.pdbx_seq_one_letter_code
_entity_poly.pdbx_strand_id
1 'polypeptide(L)'
;MIKDDEMDNDTITKSQLAAYKPTTAYVGTSWAVMLVGILAYLFGLWNAQSMLLNEKGYYLAVLALGLYAAISLQKTLRDRAEGIPTTQLYYMISWAALALSVVLIAMGLFNAAGLSLSEKGFYMMAFTMSLFAAVTIQKNTRDEAQINALIAPIHSLNVSSAAKLNHQESSESGKSLFGTVKSRIDNKD
;
A
#
# COMPACT_ATOMS: atom_id res chain seq x y z
N MET A 1 -13.83 -37.54 -9.33
CA MET A 1 -13.70 -37.53 -7.86
C MET A 1 -12.50 -36.73 -7.34
N ILE A 2 -11.53 -36.29 -8.17
CA ILE A 2 -10.42 -35.41 -7.72
C ILE A 2 -10.75 -33.90 -7.84
N LYS A 3 -11.77 -33.55 -8.63
CA LYS A 3 -12.10 -32.14 -8.96
C LYS A 3 -12.85 -31.39 -7.85
N ASP A 4 -13.51 -32.12 -6.96
CA ASP A 4 -14.37 -31.55 -5.92
C ASP A 4 -13.54 -31.12 -4.69
N ASP A 5 -12.46 -31.85 -4.36
CA ASP A 5 -11.51 -31.48 -3.29
C ASP A 5 -10.66 -30.24 -3.66
N GLU A 6 -10.35 -30.05 -4.94
CA GLU A 6 -9.54 -28.92 -5.42
C GLU A 6 -10.34 -27.60 -5.44
N MET A 7 -11.65 -27.67 -5.75
CA MET A 7 -12.54 -26.50 -5.73
C MET A 7 -12.87 -26.01 -4.31
N ASP A 8 -12.99 -26.91 -3.34
CA ASP A 8 -13.24 -26.52 -1.94
C ASP A 8 -12.02 -25.79 -1.35
N ASN A 9 -10.81 -26.33 -1.58
CA ASN A 9 -9.57 -25.75 -1.08
C ASN A 9 -9.26 -24.35 -1.65
N ASP A 10 -9.53 -24.12 -2.94
CA ASP A 10 -9.34 -22.82 -3.59
C ASP A 10 -10.36 -21.76 -3.09
N THR A 11 -11.58 -22.19 -2.77
CA THR A 11 -12.62 -21.31 -2.21
C THR A 11 -12.32 -20.93 -0.77
N ILE A 12 -11.87 -21.88 0.05
CA ILE A 12 -11.41 -21.62 1.42
C ILE A 12 -10.21 -20.67 1.38
N THR A 13 -9.22 -20.90 0.51
CA THR A 13 -8.03 -20.03 0.39
C THR A 13 -8.38 -18.58 0.02
N LYS A 14 -9.30 -18.36 -0.93
CA LYS A 14 -9.76 -17.00 -1.29
C LYS A 14 -10.50 -16.30 -0.17
N SER A 15 -11.37 -17.01 0.55
CA SER A 15 -12.09 -16.45 1.69
C SER A 15 -11.15 -16.04 2.82
N GLN A 16 -10.12 -16.84 3.10
CA GLN A 16 -9.06 -16.51 4.06
C GLN A 16 -8.27 -15.28 3.58
N LEU A 17 -7.90 -15.21 2.30
CA LEU A 17 -7.21 -14.05 1.72
C LEU A 17 -8.03 -12.75 1.81
N ALA A 18 -9.34 -12.85 1.55
CA ALA A 18 -10.25 -11.72 1.67
C ALA A 18 -10.38 -11.24 3.13
N ALA A 19 -10.28 -12.15 4.11
CA ALA A 19 -10.30 -11.80 5.52
C ALA A 19 -9.05 -11.02 5.98
N TYR A 20 -7.90 -11.18 5.30
CA TYR A 20 -6.70 -10.38 5.56
C TYR A 20 -6.75 -8.98 4.92
N LYS A 21 -7.77 -8.68 4.10
CA LYS A 21 -7.90 -7.35 3.48
C LYS A 21 -8.25 -6.32 4.57
N PRO A 22 -7.49 -5.22 4.69
CA PRO A 22 -7.83 -4.17 5.64
C PRO A 22 -9.22 -3.62 5.30
N THR A 23 -10.07 -3.47 6.33
CA THR A 23 -11.43 -2.98 6.13
C THR A 23 -11.41 -1.53 5.66
N THR A 24 -12.37 -1.13 4.83
CA THR A 24 -12.48 0.26 4.35
C THR A 24 -12.58 1.25 5.52
N ALA A 25 -13.25 0.86 6.61
CA ALA A 25 -13.31 1.64 7.84
C ALA A 25 -11.91 1.83 8.45
N TYR A 26 -11.13 0.76 8.60
CA TYR A 26 -9.76 0.85 9.15
C TYR A 26 -8.83 1.72 8.28
N VAL A 27 -8.90 1.54 6.96
CA VAL A 27 -8.13 2.37 6.01
C VAL A 27 -8.54 3.84 6.15
N GLY A 28 -9.84 4.15 6.13
CA GLY A 28 -10.36 5.50 6.29
C GLY A 28 -9.96 6.14 7.62
N THR A 29 -10.06 5.40 8.72
CA THR A 29 -9.63 5.87 10.04
C THR A 29 -8.12 6.15 10.08
N SER A 30 -7.28 5.31 9.47
CA SER A 30 -5.82 5.53 9.46
C SER A 30 -5.44 6.85 8.76
N TRP A 31 -6.08 7.16 7.62
CA TRP A 31 -5.92 8.45 6.94
C TRP A 31 -6.44 9.62 7.76
N ALA A 32 -7.61 9.47 8.39
CA ALA A 32 -8.17 10.50 9.26
C ALA A 32 -7.25 10.81 10.45
N VAL A 33 -6.71 9.79 11.12
CA VAL A 33 -5.78 9.96 12.25
C VAL A 33 -4.49 10.67 11.81
N MET A 34 -3.95 10.33 10.64
CA MET A 34 -2.76 11.04 10.11
C MET A 34 -3.07 12.52 9.88
N LEU A 35 -4.19 12.84 9.23
CA LEU A 35 -4.60 14.22 8.97
C LEU A 35 -4.83 14.99 10.27
N VAL A 36 -5.55 14.40 11.23
CA VAL A 36 -5.79 15.03 12.53
C VAL A 36 -4.47 15.29 13.25
N GLY A 37 -3.50 14.36 13.21
CA GLY A 37 -2.20 14.54 13.86
C GLY A 37 -1.37 15.66 13.24
N ILE A 38 -1.28 15.68 11.90
CA ILE A 38 -0.58 16.73 11.18
C ILE A 38 -1.25 18.08 11.43
N LEU A 39 -2.57 18.16 11.26
CA LEU A 39 -3.31 19.41 11.46
C LEU A 39 -3.22 19.90 12.90
N ALA A 40 -3.36 19.03 13.90
CA ALA A 40 -3.19 19.38 15.30
C ALA A 40 -1.79 19.97 15.56
N TYR A 41 -0.74 19.33 15.03
CA TYR A 41 0.63 19.83 15.15
C TYR A 41 0.79 21.22 14.50
N LEU A 42 0.26 21.41 13.29
CA LEU A 42 0.30 22.68 12.57
C LEU A 42 -0.50 23.79 13.26
N PHE A 43 -1.70 23.47 13.78
CA PHE A 43 -2.50 24.39 14.57
C PHE A 43 -1.80 24.78 15.86
N GLY A 44 -1.11 23.83 16.51
CA GLY A 44 -0.23 24.13 17.63
C GLY A 44 0.83 25.15 17.24
N LEU A 45 1.57 24.93 16.16
CA LEU A 45 2.60 25.88 15.68
C LEU A 45 2.03 27.25 15.33
N TRP A 46 0.85 27.29 14.73
CA TRP A 46 0.15 28.54 14.44
C TRP A 46 -0.18 29.29 15.73
N ASN A 47 -0.73 28.59 16.71
CA ASN A 47 -1.14 29.15 18.00
C ASN A 47 0.01 29.41 18.97
N ALA A 48 1.23 28.90 18.75
CA ALA A 48 2.36 29.20 19.63
C ALA A 48 2.85 30.65 19.42
N GLN A 49 2.29 31.64 20.13
CA GLN A 49 2.70 33.04 19.98
C GLN A 49 4.10 33.32 20.57
N SER A 50 4.55 32.52 21.54
CA SER A 50 5.86 32.65 22.18
C SER A 50 7.02 32.14 21.31
N MET A 51 6.75 31.36 20.25
CA MET A 51 7.79 30.84 19.36
C MET A 51 8.17 31.82 18.26
N LEU A 52 9.47 31.94 18.02
CA LEU A 52 10.00 32.66 16.86
C LEU A 52 9.69 31.91 15.56
N LEU A 53 9.67 32.62 14.43
CA LEU A 53 9.30 32.03 13.13
C LEU A 53 10.27 30.92 12.69
N ASN A 54 11.56 31.09 12.97
CA ASN A 54 12.58 30.06 12.72
C ASN A 54 12.39 28.81 13.59
N GLU A 55 11.94 28.97 14.84
CA GLU A 55 11.60 27.84 15.71
C GLU A 55 10.39 27.07 15.16
N LYS A 56 9.35 27.77 14.70
CA LYS A 56 8.20 27.13 14.04
C LYS A 56 8.64 26.36 12.79
N GLY A 57 9.52 26.95 11.99
CA GLY A 57 10.11 26.30 10.82
C GLY A 57 10.90 25.04 11.17
N TYR A 58 11.66 25.06 12.28
CA TYR A 58 12.37 23.89 12.79
C TYR A 58 11.40 22.74 13.11
N TYR A 59 10.34 23.00 13.88
CA TYR A 59 9.37 21.97 14.24
C TYR A 59 8.58 21.42 13.04
N LEU A 60 8.27 22.28 12.07
CA LEU A 60 7.66 21.87 10.81
C LEU A 60 8.59 20.95 10.01
N ALA A 61 9.86 21.32 9.89
CA ALA A 61 10.86 20.52 9.18
C ALA A 61 11.08 19.16 9.86
N VAL A 62 11.08 19.11 11.20
CA VAL A 62 11.19 17.86 11.95
C VAL A 62 9.98 16.95 11.72
N LEU A 63 8.76 17.50 11.71
CA LEU A 63 7.55 16.73 11.38
C LEU A 63 7.65 16.13 9.97
N ALA A 64 8.00 16.95 8.98
CA ALA A 64 8.13 16.51 7.59
C ALA A 64 9.25 15.44 7.43
N LEU A 65 10.40 15.66 8.06
CA LEU A 65 11.50 14.70 8.07
C LEU A 65 11.08 13.37 8.67
N GLY A 66 10.39 13.38 9.82
CA GLY A 66 9.92 12.18 10.48
C GLY A 66 8.93 11.39 9.61
N LEU A 67 7.93 12.06 9.04
CA LEU A 67 6.95 11.43 8.15
C LEU A 67 7.61 10.82 6.91
N TYR A 68 8.47 11.58 6.24
CA TYR A 68 9.20 11.10 5.09
C TYR A 68 10.09 9.90 5.43
N ALA A 69 10.83 9.97 6.53
CA ALA A 69 11.73 8.91 6.96
C ALA A 69 10.97 7.64 7.36
N ALA A 70 9.83 7.77 8.06
CA ALA A 70 8.98 6.64 8.43
C ALA A 70 8.43 5.93 7.18
N ILE A 71 7.85 6.69 6.23
CA ILE A 71 7.32 6.16 4.96
C ILE A 71 8.43 5.47 4.15
N SER A 72 9.59 6.11 4.05
CA SER A 72 10.77 5.60 3.32
C SER A 72 11.31 4.32 3.95
N LEU A 73 11.39 4.27 5.27
CA LEU A 73 11.86 3.09 5.99
C LEU A 73 10.89 1.92 5.81
N GLN A 74 9.58 2.16 5.96
CA GLN A 74 8.56 1.12 5.73
C GLN A 74 8.62 0.58 4.31
N LYS A 75 8.78 1.47 3.31
CA LYS A 75 8.94 1.07 1.91
C LYS A 75 10.19 0.20 1.73
N THR A 76 11.33 0.61 2.25
CA THR A 76 12.59 -0.14 2.11
C THR A 76 12.54 -1.51 2.80
N LEU A 77 11.96 -1.59 3.99
CA LEU A 77 11.79 -2.84 4.71
C LEU A 77 10.87 -3.81 3.96
N ARG A 78 9.78 -3.29 3.38
CA ARG A 78 8.91 -4.07 2.50
C ARG A 78 9.67 -4.58 1.29
N ASP A 79 10.31 -3.68 0.55
CA ASP A 79 11.00 -4.00 -0.70
C ASP A 79 12.06 -5.10 -0.45
N ARG A 80 12.77 -5.05 0.68
CA ARG A 80 13.69 -6.12 1.11
C ARG A 80 13.00 -7.45 1.38
N ALA A 81 11.88 -7.43 2.08
CA ALA A 81 11.12 -8.64 2.39
C ALA A 81 10.51 -9.28 1.13
N GLU A 82 10.19 -8.48 0.12
CA GLU A 82 9.67 -8.91 -1.18
C GLU A 82 10.78 -9.26 -2.20
N GLY A 83 12.06 -9.15 -1.82
CA GLY A 83 13.20 -9.43 -2.70
C GLY A 83 13.44 -8.38 -3.79
N ILE A 84 12.79 -7.22 -3.71
CA ILE A 84 13.02 -6.08 -4.58
C ILE A 84 14.39 -5.47 -4.23
N PRO A 85 15.28 -5.23 -5.20
CA PRO A 85 16.63 -4.74 -4.94
C PRO A 85 16.57 -3.37 -4.26
N THR A 86 17.14 -3.28 -3.06
CA THR A 86 17.33 -2.02 -2.32
C THR A 86 18.81 -1.83 -1.98
N THR A 87 19.28 -0.59 -1.96
CA THR A 87 20.65 -0.31 -1.56
C THR A 87 20.79 -0.32 -0.04
N GLN A 88 21.91 -0.85 0.46
CA GLN A 88 22.20 -0.82 1.91
C GLN A 88 22.32 0.61 2.44
N LEU A 89 22.88 1.52 1.63
CA LEU A 89 23.00 2.92 1.97
C LEU A 89 21.64 3.59 2.20
N TYR A 90 20.65 3.37 1.32
CA TYR A 90 19.33 3.98 1.47
C TYR A 90 18.60 3.51 2.73
N TYR A 91 18.72 2.22 3.06
CA TYR A 91 18.17 1.66 4.29
C TYR A 91 18.78 2.28 5.55
N MET A 92 20.11 2.40 5.60
CA MET A 92 20.80 3.02 6.73
C MET A 92 20.44 4.49 6.88
N ILE A 93 20.38 5.24 5.77
CA ILE A 93 19.98 6.65 5.77
C ILE A 93 18.52 6.80 6.24
N SER A 94 17.62 5.92 5.81
CA SER A 94 16.21 5.96 6.24
C SER A 94 16.06 5.74 7.75
N TRP A 95 16.79 4.76 8.31
CA TRP A 95 16.86 4.55 9.76
C TRP A 95 17.47 5.74 10.50
N ALA A 96 18.59 6.27 9.99
CA ALA A 96 19.27 7.41 10.59
C ALA A 96 18.39 8.66 10.58
N ALA A 97 17.70 8.95 9.47
CA ALA A 97 16.78 10.08 9.35
C ALA A 97 15.59 9.96 10.30
N LEU A 98 15.03 8.76 10.47
CA LEU A 98 13.95 8.53 11.42
C LEU A 98 14.43 8.77 12.85
N ALA A 99 15.55 8.17 13.24
CA ALA A 99 16.16 8.37 14.56
C ALA A 99 16.49 9.86 14.81
N LEU A 100 17.04 10.54 13.80
CA LEU A 100 17.35 11.96 13.86
C LEU A 100 16.10 12.80 14.08
N SER A 101 14.98 12.52 13.39
CA SER A 101 13.73 13.25 13.61
C SER A 101 13.20 13.12 15.04
N VAL A 102 13.29 11.91 15.62
CA VAL A 102 12.88 11.62 17.01
C VAL A 102 13.77 12.35 18.02
N VAL A 103 15.09 12.35 17.77
CA VAL A 103 16.05 13.05 18.62
C VAL A 103 15.88 14.57 18.52
N LEU A 104 15.65 15.11 17.32
CA LEU A 104 15.42 16.54 17.11
C LEU A 104 14.14 17.01 17.81
N ILE A 105 13.01 16.30 17.69
CA ILE A 105 11.78 16.72 18.39
C ILE A 105 11.97 16.67 19.91
N ALA A 106 12.64 15.65 20.43
CA ALA A 106 12.91 15.52 21.87
C ALA A 106 13.81 16.65 22.38
N MET A 107 14.94 16.93 21.71
CA MET A 107 15.86 18.00 22.11
C MET A 107 15.25 19.39 21.91
N GLY A 108 14.55 19.61 20.78
CA GLY A 108 13.87 20.87 20.50
C GLY A 108 12.87 21.22 21.60
N LEU A 109 11.99 20.28 21.94
CA LEU A 109 10.99 20.50 22.99
C LEU A 109 11.61 20.59 24.39
N PHE A 110 12.68 19.84 24.67
CA PHE A 110 13.41 19.97 25.93
C PHE A 110 13.99 21.38 26.10
N ASN A 111 14.59 21.92 25.04
CA ASN A 111 15.19 23.26 25.04
C ASN A 111 14.19 24.42 24.89
N ALA A 112 12.95 24.15 24.49
CA ALA A 112 11.91 25.16 24.33
C ALA A 112 11.45 25.72 25.70
N ALA A 113 12.16 26.71 26.23
CA ALA A 113 11.83 27.32 27.53
C ALA A 113 10.52 28.12 27.50
N GLY A 114 10.12 28.64 26.33
CA GLY A 114 8.89 29.42 26.14
C GLY A 114 7.60 28.61 25.98
N LEU A 115 7.68 27.28 26.10
CA LEU A 115 6.53 26.38 26.00
C LEU A 115 6.20 25.77 27.36
N SER A 116 4.91 25.74 27.68
CA SER A 116 4.40 24.98 28.80
C SER A 116 4.59 23.47 28.60
N LEU A 117 4.62 22.71 29.70
CA LEU A 117 4.82 21.26 29.63
C LEU A 117 3.69 20.55 28.84
N SER A 118 2.46 21.06 28.92
CA SER A 118 1.32 20.54 28.15
C SER A 118 1.48 20.77 26.66
N GLU A 119 1.98 21.93 26.22
CA GLU A 119 2.26 22.18 24.80
C GLU A 119 3.35 21.25 24.27
N LYS A 120 4.42 21.04 25.05
CA LYS A 120 5.48 20.07 24.68
C LYS A 120 4.91 18.66 24.51
N GLY A 121 4.09 18.21 25.47
CA GLY A 121 3.41 16.93 25.39
C GLY A 121 2.50 16.83 24.16
N PHE A 122 1.76 17.89 23.86
CA PHE A 122 0.89 17.96 22.68
C PHE A 122 1.68 17.76 21.38
N TYR A 123 2.81 18.45 21.18
CA TYR A 123 3.63 18.27 19.98
C TYR A 123 4.21 16.86 19.87
N MET A 124 4.70 16.28 20.97
CA MET A 124 5.19 14.89 20.96
C MET A 124 4.09 13.91 20.57
N MET A 125 2.89 14.03 21.15
CA MET A 125 1.77 13.14 20.85
C MET A 125 1.27 13.29 19.42
N ALA A 126 1.14 14.52 18.93
CA ALA A 126 0.74 14.78 17.55
C ALA A 126 1.78 14.25 16.55
N PHE A 127 3.08 14.39 16.85
CA PHE A 127 4.17 13.84 16.05
C PHE A 127 4.13 12.31 16.01
N THR A 128 4.08 11.63 17.17
CA THR A 128 4.05 10.16 17.23
C THR A 128 2.78 9.57 16.64
N MET A 129 1.63 10.21 16.86
CA MET A 129 0.37 9.81 16.23
C MET A 129 0.45 9.90 14.70
N SER A 130 1.05 10.98 14.17
CA SER A 130 1.25 11.14 12.73
C SER A 130 2.20 10.09 12.15
N LEU A 131 3.32 9.79 12.83
CA LEU A 131 4.24 8.74 12.42
C LEU A 131 3.58 7.36 12.40
N PHE A 132 2.86 7.02 13.47
CA PHE A 132 2.18 5.74 13.59
C PHE A 132 1.11 5.57 12.51
N ALA A 133 0.32 6.62 12.26
CA ALA A 133 -0.69 6.61 11.20
C ALA A 133 -0.05 6.46 9.81
N ALA A 134 1.06 7.16 9.53
CA ALA A 134 1.79 7.03 8.27
C ALA A 134 2.31 5.60 8.04
N VAL A 135 2.86 4.95 9.08
CA VAL A 135 3.27 3.53 9.02
C VAL A 135 2.07 2.62 8.77
N THR A 136 0.94 2.89 9.43
CA THR A 136 -0.29 2.11 9.29
C THR A 136 -0.86 2.21 7.87
N ILE A 137 -0.90 3.41 7.30
CA ILE A 137 -1.32 3.64 5.90
C ILE A 137 -0.41 2.86 4.95
N GLN A 138 0.91 2.92 5.13
CA GLN A 138 1.86 2.17 4.30
C GLN A 138 1.62 0.66 4.35
N LYS A 139 1.31 0.11 5.53
CA LYS A 139 0.93 -1.31 5.68
C LYS A 139 -0.40 -1.60 4.99
N ASN A 140 -1.42 -0.78 5.21
CA ASN A 140 -2.74 -0.94 4.58
C ASN A 140 -2.65 -0.95 3.04
N THR A 141 -1.93 0.00 2.46
CA THR A 141 -1.74 0.09 1.01
C THR A 141 -0.96 -1.10 0.47
N ARG A 142 0.05 -1.60 1.22
CA ARG A 142 0.76 -2.83 0.85
C ARG A 142 -0.17 -4.04 0.85
N ASP A 143 -0.88 -4.25 1.95
CA ASP A 143 -1.70 -5.44 2.15
C ASP A 143 -2.83 -5.50 1.12
N GLU A 144 -3.44 -4.35 0.83
CA GLU A 144 -4.42 -4.24 -0.26
C GLU A 144 -3.81 -4.56 -1.64
N ALA A 145 -2.62 -4.05 -1.95
CA ALA A 145 -1.95 -4.33 -3.22
C ALA A 145 -1.60 -5.84 -3.38
N GLN A 146 -1.10 -6.47 -2.32
CA GLN A 146 -0.77 -7.91 -2.33
C GLN A 146 -2.01 -8.77 -2.52
N ILE A 147 -3.10 -8.48 -1.80
CA ILE A 147 -4.37 -9.23 -1.94
C ILE A 147 -4.96 -9.05 -3.33
N ASN A 148 -4.96 -7.82 -3.87
CA ASN A 148 -5.44 -7.57 -5.23
C ASN A 148 -4.59 -8.35 -6.26
N ALA A 149 -3.26 -8.42 -6.08
CA ALA A 149 -2.37 -9.18 -6.95
C ALA A 149 -2.58 -10.70 -6.88
N LEU A 150 -3.04 -11.23 -5.74
CA LEU A 150 -3.33 -12.66 -5.55
C LEU A 150 -4.75 -13.06 -5.98
N ILE A 151 -5.70 -12.12 -6.05
CA ILE A 151 -7.07 -12.36 -6.56
C ILE A 151 -7.12 -12.17 -8.09
N ALA A 152 -6.34 -11.23 -8.64
CA ALA A 152 -6.21 -11.00 -10.08
C ALA A 152 -5.79 -12.21 -10.96
N PRO A 153 -5.01 -13.22 -10.52
CA PRO A 153 -4.61 -14.38 -11.33
C PRO A 153 -5.80 -15.21 -11.83
N ILE A 154 -7.00 -15.00 -11.31
CA ILE A 154 -8.22 -15.71 -11.73
C ILE A 154 -8.88 -15.02 -12.94
N HIS A 155 -8.76 -13.70 -13.09
CA HIS A 155 -9.40 -12.99 -14.19
C HIS A 155 -8.68 -13.25 -15.53
N SER A 156 -7.34 -13.33 -15.54
CA SER A 156 -6.57 -13.58 -16.76
C SER A 156 -6.73 -15.00 -17.29
N LEU A 157 -6.94 -15.99 -16.42
CA LEU A 157 -7.20 -17.38 -16.81
C LEU A 157 -8.62 -17.56 -17.37
N ASN A 158 -9.62 -16.86 -16.83
CA ASN A 158 -10.98 -16.91 -17.36
C ASN A 158 -11.09 -16.21 -18.73
N VAL A 159 -10.39 -15.08 -18.93
CA VAL A 159 -10.36 -14.39 -20.24
C VAL A 159 -9.55 -15.15 -21.28
N SER A 160 -8.40 -15.75 -20.91
CA SER A 160 -7.60 -16.55 -21.84
C SER A 160 -8.30 -17.86 -22.23
N SER A 161 -8.97 -18.53 -21.29
CA SER A 161 -9.79 -19.72 -21.57
C SER A 161 -11.05 -19.37 -22.36
N ALA A 162 -11.76 -18.29 -22.05
CA ALA A 162 -12.93 -17.83 -22.82
C ALA A 162 -12.53 -17.35 -24.24
N ALA A 163 -11.37 -16.69 -24.39
CA ALA A 163 -10.84 -16.32 -25.70
C ALA A 163 -10.42 -17.54 -26.53
N LYS A 164 -9.86 -18.58 -25.90
CA LYS A 164 -9.55 -19.87 -26.57
C LYS A 164 -10.82 -20.64 -26.95
N LEU A 165 -11.86 -20.63 -26.12
CA LEU A 165 -13.14 -21.27 -26.42
C LEU A 165 -13.87 -20.58 -27.59
N ASN A 166 -13.90 -19.24 -27.61
CA ASN A 166 -14.47 -18.48 -28.73
C ASN A 166 -13.69 -18.67 -30.05
N HIS A 167 -12.36 -18.82 -29.98
CA HIS A 167 -11.56 -19.11 -31.19
C HIS A 167 -11.74 -20.55 -31.69
N GLN A 168 -11.95 -21.53 -30.80
CA GLN A 168 -12.19 -22.92 -31.20
C GLN A 168 -13.58 -23.08 -31.86
N GLU A 169 -14.61 -22.42 -31.32
CA GLU A 169 -15.99 -22.49 -31.85
C GLU A 169 -16.12 -21.85 -33.24
N SER A 170 -15.32 -20.79 -33.52
CA SER A 170 -15.25 -20.15 -34.84
C SER A 170 -14.57 -20.99 -35.92
N SER A 171 -13.78 -22.01 -35.56
CA SER A 171 -13.04 -22.84 -36.52
C SER A 171 -13.79 -24.10 -36.94
N GLU A 172 -14.67 -24.65 -36.09
CA GLU A 172 -15.42 -25.87 -36.39
C GLU A 172 -16.78 -25.63 -37.05
N SER A 173 -17.42 -24.47 -36.85
CA SER A 173 -18.73 -24.19 -37.47
C SER A 173 -18.65 -23.82 -38.98
N GLY A 174 -17.45 -23.53 -39.50
CA GLY A 174 -17.22 -23.15 -40.90
C GLY A 174 -16.95 -24.32 -41.85
N LYS A 175 -16.77 -25.54 -41.33
CA LYS A 175 -16.58 -26.77 -42.13
C LYS A 175 -17.88 -27.58 -42.21
N SER A 176 -19.02 -26.89 -42.24
CA SER A 176 -20.32 -27.49 -42.50
C SER A 176 -20.48 -27.82 -43.98
N LEU A 177 -20.45 -29.13 -44.27
CA LEU A 177 -21.15 -29.86 -45.34
C LEU A 177 -20.92 -29.49 -46.82
N PHE A 178 -20.47 -28.29 -47.17
CA PHE A 178 -20.29 -27.86 -48.56
C PHE A 178 -18.89 -28.16 -49.13
N GLY A 179 -17.87 -28.30 -48.27
CA GLY A 179 -16.51 -28.67 -48.70
C GLY A 179 -16.38 -30.15 -49.13
N THR A 180 -17.12 -31.04 -48.48
CA THR A 180 -17.03 -32.49 -48.73
C THR A 180 -17.69 -32.88 -50.06
N VAL A 181 -18.72 -32.16 -50.52
CA VAL A 181 -19.43 -32.48 -51.77
C VAL A 181 -18.64 -32.05 -53.02
N LYS A 182 -17.88 -30.94 -52.95
CA LYS A 182 -17.07 -30.49 -54.09
C LYS A 182 -15.88 -31.42 -54.37
N SER A 183 -15.28 -32.00 -53.34
CA SER A 183 -14.16 -32.95 -53.49
C SER A 183 -14.52 -34.30 -54.15
N ARG A 184 -15.83 -34.62 -54.28
CA ARG A 184 -16.32 -35.85 -54.94
C ARG A 184 -16.69 -35.63 -56.40
N ILE A 185 -16.85 -34.39 -56.86
CA ILE A 185 -17.26 -34.06 -58.23
C ILE A 185 -16.06 -33.85 -59.16
N ASP A 186 -14.92 -33.37 -58.64
CA ASP A 186 -13.72 -33.11 -59.45
C ASP A 186 -12.83 -34.36 -59.68
N ASN A 187 -13.34 -35.58 -59.45
CA ASN A 187 -12.61 -36.84 -59.68
C ASN A 187 -13.43 -37.86 -60.50
N LYS A 188 -14.18 -37.33 -61.48
CA LYS A 188 -14.77 -38.07 -62.59
C LYS A 188 -14.80 -37.14 -63.78
N ASP A 189 -13.67 -37.04 -64.47
CA ASP A 189 -13.52 -37.08 -65.93
C ASP A 189 -12.01 -36.98 -66.28
#